data_AF-A0A1H7WFD6-F1
#
_entry.id   AF-A0A1H7WFD6-F1
#
_cell.length_a   1.000
_cell.length_b   1.000
_cell.length_c   1.000
_cell.angle_alpha   90.00
_cell.angle_beta   90.00
_cell.angle_gamma   90.00
#
_symmetry.space_group_name_H-M   'P 1'
#
loop_
_entity.id
_entity.type
_entity.pdbx_description
1 polymer ?
#
loop_
_entity_poly.entity_id
_entity_poly.type
_entity_poly.pdbx_seq_one_letter_code
_entity_poly.pdbx_strand_id
1 'polypeptide(L)'
;MTDDPEPRSRSITVVLKTFLAEEAAGAVVLLVATVAALVWANSSASEAYLRLWHAPLTIGAGPVSITADLQHWINDGAMTLFFFVAGLEMKRELVVGELSERRTAVLPVAAALGGCVVPAVLFLAVTHGGAAARGWGIPMATDIAFAVGVLALAGRGVPSGVRAMLLSVAIVDDIIAVVVIGIAFSTGLSWGWLLAALAGLGVVVLMRVVGVVSVAAYAAVGVFVWYTGFHSGVHATIFGAVLGLMTPARPVEGRDVIGGLERTLHPVSAFLVVPLFALANAGVDVRGGLLGQAFGSRVTWAVIVGFLVGKPLGVAAGAFAVRRLGVGALPPGVAPRMVWGVGLLAGIGFTVALFVTDLSFGDPVLAGHARIGILTASAAAAVLGVVAMRALARGSTAPGTPAPTTPVGPTGSGPLTGTGGPPRGVGGTGV
;
A
#
# COMPACT_ATOMS: atom_id res chain seq x y z
N MET A 1 23.02 -38.43 9.43
CA MET A 1 23.42 -37.87 8.13
C MET A 1 22.14 -37.73 7.31
N THR A 2 21.45 -36.63 7.51
CA THR A 2 20.32 -36.16 6.69
C THR A 2 20.67 -34.71 6.42
N ASP A 3 21.25 -34.46 5.25
CA ASP A 3 21.52 -33.12 4.74
C ASP A 3 20.18 -32.40 4.59
N ASP A 4 19.90 -31.50 5.53
CA ASP A 4 18.89 -30.47 5.33
C ASP A 4 19.54 -29.42 4.42
N PRO A 5 19.04 -29.18 3.19
CA PRO A 5 19.70 -28.27 2.28
C PRO A 5 19.54 -26.84 2.80
N GLU A 6 20.67 -26.13 2.92
CA GLU A 6 20.71 -24.70 3.25
C GLU A 6 19.65 -23.90 2.44
N PRO A 7 19.03 -22.87 3.05
CA PRO A 7 18.09 -22.02 2.34
C PRO A 7 18.83 -21.27 1.23
N ARG A 8 18.73 -21.75 -0.01
CA ARG A 8 19.25 -21.08 -1.21
C ARG A 8 18.86 -19.61 -1.17
N SER A 9 19.86 -18.74 -1.04
CA SER A 9 19.71 -17.30 -1.14
C SER A 9 19.17 -16.98 -2.55
N ARG A 10 17.85 -16.87 -2.69
CA ARG A 10 17.25 -16.34 -3.93
C ARG A 10 17.83 -14.95 -4.11
N SER A 11 18.45 -14.70 -5.27
CA SER A 11 18.90 -13.36 -5.65
C SER A 11 17.77 -12.36 -5.41
N ILE A 12 18.07 -11.23 -4.76
CA ILE A 12 17.12 -10.13 -4.47
C ILE A 12 16.31 -9.76 -5.73
N THR A 13 16.94 -9.84 -6.90
CA THR A 13 16.32 -9.61 -8.20
C THR A 13 15.18 -10.59 -8.53
N VAL A 14 15.29 -11.86 -8.14
CA VAL A 14 14.25 -12.89 -8.37
C VAL A 14 13.08 -12.67 -7.42
N VAL A 15 13.36 -12.41 -6.14
CA VAL A 15 12.34 -12.12 -5.13
C VAL A 15 11.52 -10.88 -5.53
N LEU A 16 12.22 -9.81 -5.93
CA LEU A 16 11.57 -8.58 -6.38
C LEU A 16 10.74 -8.81 -7.65
N LYS A 17 11.22 -9.61 -8.62
CA LYS A 17 10.44 -9.91 -9.83
C LYS A 17 9.16 -10.70 -9.54
N THR A 18 9.21 -11.68 -8.65
CA THR A 18 8.03 -12.48 -8.28
C THR A 18 7.01 -11.64 -7.54
N PHE A 19 7.44 -10.85 -6.55
CA PHE A 19 6.59 -9.90 -5.82
C PHE A 19 5.88 -8.91 -6.76
N LEU A 20 6.59 -8.39 -7.75
CA LEU A 20 6.01 -7.45 -8.71
C LEU A 20 5.05 -8.08 -9.70
N ALA A 21 5.29 -9.33 -10.07
CA ALA A 21 4.31 -10.07 -10.87
C ALA A 21 3.02 -10.29 -10.06
N GLU A 22 3.13 -10.54 -8.75
CA GLU A 22 1.99 -10.67 -7.84
C GLU A 22 1.24 -9.35 -7.64
N GLU A 23 1.93 -8.24 -7.35
CA GLU A 23 1.30 -6.91 -7.22
C GLU A 23 0.67 -6.43 -8.53
N ALA A 24 1.36 -6.60 -9.66
CA ALA A 24 0.80 -6.25 -10.96
C ALA A 24 -0.41 -7.12 -11.31
N ALA A 25 -0.39 -8.42 -10.96
CA ALA A 25 -1.54 -9.29 -11.13
C ALA A 25 -2.71 -8.85 -10.24
N GLY A 26 -2.46 -8.48 -8.98
CA GLY A 26 -3.47 -7.91 -8.08
C GLY A 26 -4.09 -6.64 -8.65
N ALA A 27 -3.27 -5.72 -9.17
CA ALA A 27 -3.73 -4.49 -9.83
C ALA A 27 -4.62 -4.77 -11.06
N VAL A 28 -4.30 -5.81 -11.84
CA VAL A 28 -5.13 -6.22 -12.98
C VAL A 28 -6.48 -6.78 -12.52
N VAL A 29 -6.49 -7.66 -11.50
CA VAL A 29 -7.73 -8.22 -10.95
C VAL A 29 -8.61 -7.12 -10.37
N LEU A 30 -8.01 -6.17 -9.65
CA LEU A 30 -8.68 -4.98 -9.16
C LEU A 30 -9.30 -4.17 -10.30
N LEU A 31 -8.54 -3.88 -11.36
CA LEU A 31 -9.05 -3.17 -12.54
C LEU A 31 -10.23 -3.90 -13.19
N VAL A 32 -10.14 -5.23 -13.34
CA VAL A 32 -11.23 -6.05 -13.90
C VAL A 32 -12.48 -5.95 -13.02
N ALA A 33 -12.34 -6.05 -11.69
CA ALA A 33 -13.45 -5.90 -10.77
C ALA A 33 -14.10 -4.51 -10.85
N THR A 34 -13.30 -3.44 -10.95
CA THR A 34 -13.77 -2.07 -11.13
C THR A 34 -14.55 -1.90 -12.44
N VAL A 35 -14.01 -2.40 -13.55
CA VAL A 35 -14.69 -2.37 -14.86
C VAL A 35 -15.98 -3.17 -14.80
N ALA A 36 -15.97 -4.34 -14.17
CA ALA A 36 -17.16 -5.15 -13.98
C ALA A 36 -18.22 -4.41 -13.14
N ALA A 37 -17.83 -3.72 -12.07
CA ALA A 37 -18.72 -2.91 -11.25
C ALA A 37 -19.40 -1.81 -12.08
N LEU A 38 -18.62 -1.05 -12.85
CA LEU A 38 -19.12 0.03 -13.70
C LEU A 38 -20.04 -0.49 -14.80
N VAL A 39 -19.66 -1.58 -15.48
CA VAL A 39 -20.48 -2.19 -16.53
C VAL A 39 -21.79 -2.71 -15.94
N TRP A 40 -21.74 -3.41 -14.80
CA TRP A 40 -22.92 -4.00 -14.18
C TRP A 40 -23.89 -2.92 -13.69
N ALA A 41 -23.39 -1.91 -12.96
CA ALA A 41 -24.19 -0.77 -12.49
C ALA A 41 -24.84 0.02 -13.64
N ASN A 42 -24.25 -0.01 -14.84
CA ASN A 42 -24.75 0.71 -16.01
C ASN A 42 -25.35 -0.20 -17.11
N SER A 43 -25.62 -1.47 -16.80
CA SER A 43 -26.24 -2.45 -17.71
C SER A 43 -27.74 -2.61 -17.45
N SER A 44 -28.49 -3.27 -18.33
CA SER A 44 -29.91 -3.60 -18.09
C SER A 44 -30.13 -4.39 -16.79
N ALA A 45 -29.07 -5.00 -16.23
CA ALA A 45 -29.06 -5.68 -14.95
C ALA A 45 -28.65 -4.80 -13.75
N SER A 46 -28.68 -3.46 -13.88
CA SER A 46 -28.32 -2.52 -12.80
C SER A 46 -29.17 -2.69 -11.54
N GLU A 47 -30.45 -3.03 -11.70
CA GLU A 47 -31.32 -3.31 -10.55
C GLU A 47 -30.84 -4.56 -9.79
N ALA A 48 -30.34 -5.58 -10.49
CA ALA A 48 -29.77 -6.76 -9.85
C ALA A 48 -28.48 -6.43 -9.09
N TYR A 49 -27.64 -5.53 -9.60
CA TYR A 49 -26.46 -5.02 -8.90
C TYR A 49 -26.86 -4.35 -7.58
N LEU A 50 -27.80 -3.40 -7.62
CA LEU A 50 -28.28 -2.69 -6.44
C LEU A 50 -28.95 -3.64 -5.44
N ARG A 51 -29.79 -4.57 -5.91
CA ARG A 51 -30.45 -5.56 -5.05
C ARG A 51 -29.45 -6.48 -4.34
N LEU A 52 -28.35 -6.85 -4.99
CA LEU A 52 -27.33 -7.70 -4.38
C LEU A 52 -26.61 -6.95 -3.25
N TRP A 53 -26.10 -5.75 -3.53
CA TRP A 53 -25.26 -5.01 -2.58
C TRP A 53 -26.05 -4.43 -1.41
N HIS A 54 -27.32 -4.08 -1.64
CA HIS A 54 -28.25 -3.65 -0.59
C HIS A 54 -29.07 -4.80 0.03
N ALA A 55 -28.77 -6.06 -0.30
CA ALA A 55 -29.43 -7.20 0.32
C ALA A 55 -29.08 -7.25 1.81
N PRO A 56 -30.07 -7.29 2.73
CA PRO A 56 -29.79 -7.38 4.15
C PRO A 56 -29.25 -8.77 4.49
N LEU A 57 -28.10 -8.80 5.15
CA LEU A 57 -27.47 -10.00 5.69
C LEU A 57 -27.37 -9.86 7.21
N THR A 58 -28.01 -10.78 7.92
CA THR A 58 -27.90 -10.86 9.38
C THR A 58 -26.98 -12.00 9.75
N ILE A 59 -25.89 -11.70 10.45
CA ILE A 59 -24.95 -12.68 10.99
C ILE A 59 -25.00 -12.61 12.51
N GLY A 60 -25.17 -13.77 13.15
CA GLY A 60 -25.21 -13.91 14.61
C GLY A 60 -26.47 -14.60 15.10
N ALA A 61 -26.66 -14.64 16.42
CA ALA A 61 -27.77 -15.33 17.06
C ALA A 61 -28.30 -14.56 18.26
N GLY A 62 -29.63 -14.40 18.35
CA GLY A 62 -30.30 -13.73 19.45
C GLY A 62 -29.85 -12.27 19.62
N PRO A 63 -29.48 -11.82 20.83
CA PRO A 63 -29.04 -10.43 21.06
C PRO A 63 -27.65 -10.11 20.47
N VAL A 64 -26.91 -11.13 20.03
CA VAL A 64 -25.57 -10.99 19.42
C VAL A 64 -25.70 -11.20 17.91
N SER A 65 -26.45 -10.32 17.25
CA SER A 65 -26.61 -10.32 15.80
C SER A 65 -26.35 -8.94 15.22
N ILE A 66 -25.64 -8.90 14.09
CA ILE A 66 -25.44 -7.71 13.28
C ILE A 66 -26.26 -7.88 12.01
N THR A 67 -27.15 -6.93 11.74
CA THR A 67 -27.88 -6.82 10.49
C THR A 67 -27.34 -5.63 9.71
N ALA A 68 -26.77 -5.90 8.55
CA ALA A 68 -26.25 -4.88 7.65
C ALA A 68 -26.44 -5.35 6.20
N ASP A 69 -26.37 -4.43 5.24
CA ASP A 69 -26.37 -4.84 3.85
C ASP A 69 -25.02 -5.47 3.43
N LEU A 70 -25.03 -6.18 2.30
CA LEU A 70 -23.84 -6.89 1.84
C LEU A 70 -22.67 -5.93 1.59
N GLN A 71 -22.93 -4.73 1.06
CA GLN A 71 -21.91 -3.70 0.86
C GLN A 71 -21.24 -3.32 2.19
N HIS A 72 -22.01 -3.08 3.25
CA HIS A 72 -21.47 -2.74 4.57
C HIS A 72 -20.66 -3.89 5.18
N TRP A 73 -21.09 -5.15 5.00
CA TRP A 73 -20.29 -6.31 5.41
C TRP A 73 -18.91 -6.38 4.73
N ILE A 74 -18.84 -6.01 3.44
CA ILE A 74 -17.57 -5.90 2.74
C ILE A 74 -16.75 -4.71 3.28
N ASN A 75 -17.40 -3.56 3.44
CA ASN A 75 -16.73 -2.33 3.86
C ASN A 75 -16.18 -2.39 5.29
N ASP A 76 -16.86 -3.08 6.21
CA ASP A 76 -16.38 -3.21 7.58
C ASP A 76 -15.61 -4.50 7.79
N GLY A 77 -16.13 -5.65 7.36
CA GLY A 77 -15.53 -6.95 7.60
C GLY A 77 -14.29 -7.19 6.73
N ALA A 78 -14.45 -7.11 5.41
CA ALA A 78 -13.35 -7.40 4.48
C ALA A 78 -12.24 -6.34 4.60
N MET A 79 -12.58 -5.06 4.71
CA MET A 79 -11.56 -4.02 4.91
C MET A 79 -10.85 -4.13 6.26
N THR A 80 -11.45 -4.71 7.30
CA THR A 80 -10.71 -4.99 8.54
C THR A 80 -9.54 -5.94 8.28
N LEU A 81 -9.73 -6.95 7.42
CA LEU A 81 -8.63 -7.82 7.00
C LEU A 81 -7.58 -7.06 6.17
N PHE A 82 -8.01 -6.18 5.26
CA PHE A 82 -7.09 -5.31 4.51
C PHE A 82 -6.23 -4.45 5.44
N PHE A 83 -6.85 -3.74 6.38
CA PHE A 83 -6.14 -2.89 7.34
C PHE A 83 -5.30 -3.70 8.33
N PHE A 84 -5.69 -4.94 8.65
CA PHE A 84 -4.83 -5.86 9.40
C PHE A 84 -3.54 -6.18 8.65
N VAL A 85 -3.63 -6.53 7.36
CA VAL A 85 -2.44 -6.76 6.51
C VAL A 85 -1.57 -5.51 6.40
N ALA A 86 -2.17 -4.34 6.15
CA ALA A 86 -1.45 -3.06 6.17
C ALA A 86 -0.78 -2.78 7.52
N GLY A 87 -1.42 -3.17 8.63
CA GLY A 87 -0.87 -3.10 9.98
C GLY A 87 0.35 -4.00 10.19
N LEU A 88 0.36 -5.20 9.61
CA LEU A 88 1.52 -6.10 9.60
C LEU A 88 2.71 -5.49 8.84
N GLU A 89 2.44 -4.96 7.65
CA GLU A 89 3.45 -4.32 6.79
C GLU A 89 4.07 -3.10 7.48
N MET A 90 3.24 -2.21 8.02
CA MET A 90 3.68 -1.08 8.84
C MET A 90 4.54 -1.56 10.01
N LYS A 91 4.10 -2.59 10.73
CA LYS A 91 4.81 -3.10 11.90
C LYS A 91 6.19 -3.64 11.52
N ARG A 92 6.30 -4.32 10.39
CA ARG A 92 7.57 -4.82 9.85
C ARG A 92 8.50 -3.66 9.49
N GLU A 93 8.01 -2.66 8.77
CA GLU A 93 8.82 -1.50 8.36
C GLU A 93 9.32 -0.66 9.54
N LEU A 94 8.48 -0.47 10.57
CA LEU A 94 8.85 0.29 11.78
C LEU A 94 9.89 -0.42 12.65
N VAL A 95 9.96 -1.75 12.62
CA VAL A 95 10.81 -2.53 13.54
C VAL A 95 12.06 -3.08 12.85
N VAL A 96 11.95 -3.52 11.60
CA VAL A 96 12.99 -4.24 10.86
C VAL A 96 13.31 -3.58 9.51
N GLY A 97 12.41 -2.76 8.97
CA GLY A 97 12.56 -2.15 7.65
C GLY A 97 13.13 -0.72 7.67
N GLU A 98 12.90 0.01 6.56
CA GLU A 98 13.54 1.30 6.29
C GLU A 98 13.07 2.42 7.22
N LEU A 99 11.88 2.26 7.82
CA LEU A 99 11.30 3.23 8.75
C LEU A 99 11.85 3.10 10.18
N SER A 100 12.60 2.03 10.48
CA SER A 100 13.22 1.83 11.79
C SER A 100 14.41 2.78 12.05
N GLU A 101 15.10 3.21 10.99
CA GLU A 101 16.22 4.14 11.09
C GLU A 101 15.75 5.59 10.84
N ARG A 102 15.98 6.48 11.81
CA ARG A 102 15.51 7.87 11.75
C ARG A 102 15.99 8.60 10.49
N ARG A 103 17.22 8.37 10.05
CA ARG A 103 17.83 9.09 8.92
C ARG A 103 17.19 8.73 7.58
N THR A 104 16.79 7.47 7.41
CA THR A 104 16.12 6.97 6.20
C THR A 104 14.62 7.27 6.23
N ALA A 105 13.99 7.24 7.41
CA ALA A 105 12.56 7.48 7.60
C ALA A 105 12.11 8.93 7.37
N VAL A 106 12.98 9.93 7.63
CA VAL A 106 12.60 11.36 7.57
C VAL A 106 12.04 11.77 6.20
N LEU A 107 12.61 11.27 5.10
CA LEU A 107 12.15 11.65 3.76
C LEU A 107 10.78 11.06 3.41
N PRO A 108 10.54 9.74 3.53
CA PRO A 108 9.21 9.16 3.33
C PRO A 108 8.15 9.79 4.22
N VAL A 109 8.47 10.00 5.51
CA VAL A 109 7.51 10.58 6.46
C VAL A 109 7.14 12.02 6.10
N ALA A 110 8.11 12.86 5.77
CA ALA A 110 7.81 14.24 5.37
C ALA A 110 7.05 14.31 4.05
N ALA A 111 7.41 13.47 3.08
CA ALA A 111 6.73 13.35 1.80
C ALA A 111 5.27 12.89 1.98
N ALA A 112 5.02 11.88 2.82
CA ALA A 112 3.70 11.39 3.15
C ALA A 112 2.84 12.45 3.88
N LEU A 113 3.39 13.08 4.92
CA LEU A 113 2.71 14.18 5.62
C LEU A 113 2.32 15.32 4.69
N GLY A 114 3.23 15.75 3.81
CA GLY A 114 2.90 16.74 2.77
C GLY A 114 1.83 16.22 1.81
N GLY A 115 1.98 14.97 1.37
CA GLY A 115 1.04 14.24 0.53
C GLY A 115 -0.34 14.00 1.14
N CYS A 116 -0.50 14.14 2.46
CA CYS A 116 -1.78 14.09 3.15
C CYS A 116 -2.35 15.49 3.40
N VAL A 117 -1.54 16.42 3.88
CA VAL A 117 -2.00 17.77 4.30
C VAL A 117 -2.38 18.62 3.11
N VAL A 118 -1.55 18.66 2.05
CA VAL A 118 -1.80 19.55 0.90
C VAL A 118 -3.10 19.20 0.16
N PRO A 119 -3.39 17.93 -0.18
CA PRO A 119 -4.67 17.57 -0.80
C PRO A 119 -5.89 17.91 0.06
N ALA A 120 -5.82 17.67 1.38
CA ALA A 120 -6.89 17.97 2.31
C ALA A 120 -7.21 19.48 2.34
N VAL A 121 -6.16 20.31 2.39
CA VAL A 121 -6.31 21.78 2.36
C VAL A 121 -6.89 22.24 1.02
N LEU A 122 -6.41 21.72 -0.11
CA LEU A 122 -6.97 22.04 -1.43
C LEU A 122 -8.44 21.62 -1.56
N PHE A 123 -8.79 20.45 -1.02
CA PHE A 123 -10.17 19.98 -1.01
C PHE A 123 -11.08 20.93 -0.23
N LEU A 124 -10.67 21.33 0.98
CA LEU A 124 -11.41 22.29 1.80
C LEU A 124 -11.53 23.65 1.11
N ALA A 125 -10.46 24.10 0.46
CA ALA A 125 -10.47 25.35 -0.31
C ALA A 125 -11.46 25.31 -1.49
N VAL A 126 -11.56 24.19 -2.21
CA VAL A 126 -12.49 24.05 -3.34
C VAL A 126 -13.94 23.90 -2.86
N THR A 127 -14.18 23.16 -1.78
CA THR A 127 -15.54 22.91 -1.28
C THR A 127 -16.16 24.14 -0.60
N HIS A 128 -15.36 25.04 -0.02
CA HIS A 128 -15.81 26.24 0.69
C HIS A 128 -16.75 25.95 1.89
N GLY A 129 -16.58 24.79 2.54
CA GLY A 129 -17.41 24.38 3.68
C GLY A 129 -18.67 23.58 3.31
N GLY A 130 -19.63 23.51 4.24
CA GLY A 130 -20.88 22.77 4.06
C GLY A 130 -20.75 21.24 4.15
N ALA A 131 -21.77 20.52 3.70
CA ALA A 131 -21.79 19.05 3.74
C ALA A 131 -20.63 18.41 2.94
N ALA A 132 -20.26 19.05 1.82
CA ALA A 132 -19.14 18.65 0.97
C ALA A 132 -17.79 18.59 1.70
N ALA A 133 -17.55 19.51 2.66
CA ALA A 133 -16.29 19.61 3.38
C ALA A 133 -16.01 18.40 4.30
N ARG A 134 -17.02 17.57 4.61
CA ARG A 134 -16.83 16.32 5.35
C ARG A 134 -15.90 15.34 4.63
N GLY A 135 -15.81 15.42 3.30
CA GLY A 135 -14.94 14.59 2.48
C GLY A 135 -13.46 15.00 2.43
N TRP A 136 -12.98 15.87 3.32
CA TRP A 136 -11.60 16.36 3.30
C TRP A 136 -10.53 15.27 3.38
N GLY A 137 -10.86 14.12 3.96
CA GLY A 137 -9.99 12.95 4.05
C GLY A 137 -9.85 12.16 2.75
N ILE A 138 -10.77 12.33 1.78
CA ILE A 138 -10.81 11.55 0.54
C ILE A 138 -9.49 11.64 -0.25
N PRO A 139 -8.96 12.84 -0.56
CA PRO A 139 -7.75 12.96 -1.38
C PRO A 139 -6.44 12.69 -0.64
N MET A 140 -6.49 12.24 0.62
CA MET A 140 -5.31 11.84 1.40
C MET A 140 -4.86 10.42 1.10
N ALA A 141 -5.76 9.59 0.58
CA ALA A 141 -5.54 8.17 0.33
C ALA A 141 -4.52 7.89 -0.80
N THR A 142 -3.84 6.74 -0.74
CA THR A 142 -3.05 6.18 -1.83
C THR A 142 -3.35 4.69 -1.93
N ASP A 143 -3.64 4.18 -3.12
CA ASP A 143 -3.83 2.75 -3.39
C ASP A 143 -2.47 2.16 -3.81
N ILE A 144 -1.77 1.55 -2.86
CA ILE A 144 -0.42 0.98 -3.05
C ILE A 144 -0.41 -0.02 -4.20
N ALA A 145 -1.34 -0.97 -4.20
CA ALA A 145 -1.38 -2.06 -5.16
C ALA A 145 -1.53 -1.51 -6.58
N PHE A 146 -2.44 -0.55 -6.77
CA PHE A 146 -2.65 0.05 -8.08
C PHE A 146 -1.49 0.97 -8.48
N ALA A 147 -0.94 1.76 -7.55
CA ALA A 147 0.18 2.65 -7.83
C ALA A 147 1.46 1.89 -8.24
N VAL A 148 1.81 0.80 -7.55
CA VAL A 148 2.98 -0.02 -7.90
C VAL A 148 2.72 -0.85 -9.16
N GLY A 149 1.50 -1.37 -9.35
CA GLY A 149 1.08 -2.03 -10.58
C GLY A 149 1.21 -1.13 -11.81
N VAL A 150 0.76 0.12 -11.71
CA VAL A 150 0.90 1.14 -12.76
C VAL A 150 2.36 1.54 -12.97
N LEU A 151 3.16 1.66 -11.90
CA LEU A 151 4.60 1.91 -12.01
C LEU A 151 5.31 0.83 -12.82
N ALA A 152 4.87 -0.44 -12.73
CA ALA A 152 5.43 -1.53 -13.54
C ALA A 152 5.24 -1.29 -15.05
N LEU A 153 4.18 -0.59 -15.47
CA LEU A 153 3.93 -0.21 -16.86
C LEU A 153 4.90 0.88 -17.37
N ALA A 154 5.52 1.66 -16.48
CA ALA A 154 6.52 2.66 -16.87
C ALA A 154 7.80 2.02 -17.48
N GLY A 155 8.01 0.72 -17.26
CA GLY A 155 9.06 -0.08 -17.91
C GLY A 155 10.41 -0.08 -17.18
N ARG A 156 11.38 -0.79 -17.76
CA ARG A 156 12.69 -1.10 -17.15
C ARG A 156 13.61 0.09 -16.90
N GLY A 157 13.31 1.26 -17.46
CA GLY A 157 14.14 2.47 -17.30
C GLY A 157 13.99 3.16 -15.94
N VAL A 158 13.00 2.76 -15.13
CA VAL A 158 12.75 3.38 -13.83
C VAL A 158 13.71 2.82 -12.76
N PRO A 159 14.46 3.67 -12.04
CA PRO A 159 15.34 3.24 -10.96
C PRO A 159 14.58 2.51 -9.85
N SER A 160 15.21 1.49 -9.25
CA SER A 160 14.63 0.75 -8.11
C SER A 160 14.32 1.66 -6.92
N GLY A 161 15.08 2.75 -6.73
CA GLY A 161 14.83 3.73 -5.68
C GLY A 161 13.49 4.46 -5.79
N VAL A 162 12.90 4.59 -7.00
CA VAL A 162 11.56 5.19 -7.16
C VAL A 162 10.51 4.27 -6.57
N ARG A 163 10.65 2.95 -6.79
CA ARG A 163 9.76 1.96 -6.22
C ARG A 163 9.86 1.95 -4.70
N ALA A 164 11.09 1.94 -4.16
CA ALA A 164 11.30 2.01 -2.71
C ALA A 164 10.66 3.28 -2.13
N MET A 165 10.87 4.43 -2.77
CA MET A 165 10.23 5.69 -2.34
C MET A 165 8.70 5.63 -2.37
N LEU A 166 8.10 5.10 -3.45
CA LEU A 166 6.65 5.01 -3.59
C LEU A 166 6.05 4.10 -2.50
N LEU A 167 6.67 2.94 -2.27
CA LEU A 167 6.23 2.00 -1.24
C LEU A 167 6.32 2.63 0.15
N SER A 168 7.47 3.23 0.50
CA SER A 168 7.66 3.83 1.82
C SER A 168 6.75 5.04 2.07
N VAL A 169 6.50 5.88 1.06
CA VAL A 169 5.54 7.00 1.17
C VAL A 169 4.13 6.46 1.35
N ALA A 170 3.73 5.48 0.56
CA ALA A 170 2.36 4.98 0.58
C ALA A 170 2.05 4.18 1.85
N ILE A 171 3.01 3.41 2.37
CA ILE A 171 2.89 2.79 3.71
C ILE A 171 2.65 3.87 4.76
N VAL A 172 3.45 4.94 4.80
CA VAL A 172 3.26 6.01 5.80
C VAL A 172 1.93 6.74 5.60
N ASP A 173 1.51 6.99 4.35
CA ASP A 173 0.19 7.56 4.04
C ASP A 173 -0.95 6.69 4.60
N ASP A 174 -0.87 5.37 4.49
CA ASP A 174 -1.88 4.44 5.03
C ASP A 174 -1.96 4.50 6.56
N ILE A 175 -0.82 4.66 7.24
CA ILE A 175 -0.79 4.88 8.70
C ILE A 175 -1.53 6.15 9.06
N ILE A 176 -1.21 7.24 8.35
CA ILE A 176 -1.86 8.54 8.57
C ILE A 176 -3.36 8.41 8.30
N ALA A 177 -3.75 7.74 7.22
CA ALA A 177 -5.14 7.53 6.86
C ALA A 177 -5.90 6.75 7.95
N VAL A 178 -5.36 5.63 8.46
CA VAL A 178 -5.98 4.86 9.55
C VAL A 178 -6.20 5.72 10.79
N VAL A 179 -5.19 6.49 11.19
CA VAL A 179 -5.27 7.37 12.38
C VAL A 179 -6.33 8.45 12.16
N VAL A 180 -6.35 9.08 10.99
CA VAL A 180 -7.32 10.11 10.63
C VAL A 180 -8.74 9.55 10.59
N ILE A 181 -8.95 8.36 10.00
CA ILE A 181 -10.25 7.69 9.96
C ILE A 181 -10.79 7.45 11.38
N GLY A 182 -9.93 7.01 12.30
CA GLY A 182 -10.35 6.75 13.69
C GLY A 182 -10.71 7.97 14.50
N ILE A 183 -9.97 9.07 14.30
CA ILE A 183 -10.20 10.27 15.11
C ILE A 183 -11.29 11.14 14.48
N ALA A 184 -11.23 11.37 13.16
CA ALA A 184 -12.05 12.38 12.50
C ALA A 184 -13.41 11.88 12.02
N PHE A 185 -13.59 10.59 11.80
CA PHE A 185 -14.83 10.03 11.23
C PHE A 185 -15.64 9.20 12.23
N SER A 186 -15.19 9.06 13.48
CA SER A 186 -15.97 8.33 14.51
C SER A 186 -17.34 8.98 14.78
N THR A 187 -18.38 8.17 14.96
CA THR A 187 -19.74 8.65 15.23
C THR A 187 -20.26 8.02 16.51
N GLY A 188 -20.77 8.85 17.44
CA GLY A 188 -21.49 8.40 18.65
C GLY A 188 -20.78 7.31 19.46
N LEU A 189 -19.82 7.67 20.30
CA LEU A 189 -19.04 6.71 21.10
C LEU A 189 -19.90 6.03 22.17
N SER A 190 -20.05 4.71 22.04
CA SER A 190 -20.53 3.87 23.13
C SER A 190 -19.35 3.40 23.97
N TRP A 191 -19.13 4.08 25.10
CA TRP A 191 -18.00 3.81 26.00
C TRP A 191 -17.96 2.35 26.50
N GLY A 192 -19.12 1.72 26.71
CA GLY A 192 -19.19 0.32 27.15
C GLY A 192 -18.59 -0.64 26.11
N TRP A 193 -18.99 -0.48 24.85
CA TRP A 193 -18.46 -1.28 23.73
C TRP A 193 -17.00 -0.96 23.44
N LEU A 194 -16.60 0.32 23.55
CA LEU A 194 -15.20 0.71 23.40
C LEU A 194 -14.30 0.08 24.48
N LEU A 195 -14.73 0.11 25.74
CA LEU A 195 -14.00 -0.55 26.84
C LEU A 195 -13.90 -2.06 26.63
N ALA A 196 -14.94 -2.71 26.10
CA ALA A 196 -14.91 -4.12 25.75
C ALA A 196 -13.88 -4.41 24.62
N ALA A 197 -13.82 -3.56 23.59
CA ALA A 197 -12.83 -3.68 22.53
C ALA A 197 -11.40 -3.49 23.07
N LEU A 198 -11.17 -2.48 23.91
CA LEU A 198 -9.88 -2.25 24.58
C LEU A 198 -9.49 -3.39 25.52
N ALA A 199 -10.45 -3.98 26.23
CA ALA A 199 -10.22 -5.17 27.05
C ALA A 199 -9.81 -6.37 26.18
N GLY A 200 -10.45 -6.56 25.03
CA GLY A 200 -10.04 -7.57 24.05
C GLY A 200 -8.62 -7.37 23.53
N LEU A 201 -8.22 -6.12 23.24
CA LEU A 201 -6.81 -5.81 22.93
C LEU A 201 -5.89 -6.12 24.12
N GLY A 202 -6.32 -5.83 25.35
CA GLY A 202 -5.60 -6.24 26.57
C GLY A 202 -5.42 -7.76 26.67
N VAL A 203 -6.43 -8.55 26.29
CA VAL A 203 -6.34 -10.01 26.21
C VAL A 203 -5.30 -10.45 25.17
N VAL A 204 -5.22 -9.80 24.01
CA VAL A 204 -4.16 -10.07 23.02
C VAL A 204 -2.77 -9.87 23.62
N VAL A 205 -2.57 -8.78 24.38
CA VAL A 205 -1.30 -8.54 25.07
C VAL A 205 -1.03 -9.63 26.11
N LEU A 206 -2.03 -9.99 26.92
CA LEU A 206 -1.91 -11.03 27.94
C LEU A 206 -1.55 -12.39 27.33
N MET A 207 -2.24 -12.79 26.25
CA MET A 207 -1.96 -14.02 25.51
C MET A 207 -0.53 -14.05 25.01
N ARG A 208 -0.03 -12.92 24.49
CA ARG A 208 1.35 -12.79 24.04
C ARG A 208 2.34 -12.94 25.19
N VAL A 209 2.07 -12.32 26.35
CA VAL A 209 2.95 -12.40 27.53
C VAL A 209 2.97 -13.81 28.12
N VAL A 210 1.84 -14.52 28.12
CA VAL A 210 1.73 -15.92 28.59
C VAL A 210 2.31 -16.93 27.58
N GLY A 211 2.69 -16.48 26.37
CA GLY A 211 3.31 -17.35 25.36
C GLY A 211 2.32 -18.17 24.54
N VAL A 212 1.08 -17.69 24.37
CA VAL A 212 0.12 -18.34 23.47
C VAL A 212 0.61 -18.20 22.03
N VAL A 213 0.81 -19.34 21.36
CA VAL A 213 1.27 -19.43 19.96
C VAL A 213 0.16 -19.74 18.94
N SER A 214 -1.07 -20.01 19.41
CA SER A 214 -2.19 -20.39 18.55
C SER A 214 -2.76 -19.18 17.79
N VAL A 215 -2.58 -19.17 16.46
CA VAL A 215 -3.18 -18.16 15.56
C VAL A 215 -4.70 -18.12 15.68
N ALA A 216 -5.35 -19.28 15.84
CA ALA A 216 -6.80 -19.37 15.98
C ALA A 216 -7.30 -18.68 17.26
N ALA A 217 -6.52 -18.73 18.35
CA ALA A 217 -6.86 -18.03 19.59
C ALA A 217 -6.81 -16.51 19.39
N TYR A 218 -5.77 -15.99 18.72
CA TYR A 218 -5.70 -14.56 18.39
C TYR A 218 -6.80 -14.14 17.42
N ALA A 219 -7.14 -14.98 16.44
CA ALA A 219 -8.24 -14.72 15.51
C ALA A 219 -9.58 -14.65 16.24
N ALA A 220 -9.85 -15.52 17.21
CA ALA A 220 -11.07 -15.49 18.01
C ALA A 220 -11.19 -14.18 18.82
N VAL A 221 -10.10 -13.75 19.47
CA VAL A 221 -10.09 -12.45 20.18
C VAL A 221 -10.17 -11.29 19.19
N GLY A 222 -9.56 -11.39 18.01
CA GLY A 222 -9.66 -10.40 16.95
C GLY A 222 -11.09 -10.21 16.46
N VAL A 223 -11.84 -11.30 16.25
CA VAL A 223 -13.27 -11.24 15.90
C VAL A 223 -14.10 -10.59 17.02
N PHE A 224 -13.78 -10.88 18.28
CA PHE A 224 -14.42 -10.24 19.43
C PHE A 224 -14.13 -8.72 19.47
N VAL A 225 -12.88 -8.31 19.26
CA VAL A 225 -12.48 -6.89 19.18
C VAL A 225 -13.16 -6.21 18.01
N TRP A 226 -13.24 -6.86 16.84
CA TRP A 226 -13.97 -6.34 15.68
C TRP A 226 -15.45 -6.13 16.00
N TYR A 227 -16.12 -7.14 16.59
CA TYR A 227 -17.54 -7.09 16.94
C TYR A 227 -17.85 -5.96 17.95
N THR A 228 -17.05 -5.86 19.01
CA THR A 228 -17.21 -4.78 20.01
C THR A 228 -16.83 -3.42 19.44
N GLY A 229 -15.83 -3.37 18.57
CA GLY A 229 -15.44 -2.18 17.81
C GLY A 229 -16.58 -1.65 16.96
N PHE A 230 -17.23 -2.52 16.19
CA PHE A 230 -18.40 -2.21 15.38
C PHE A 230 -19.52 -1.51 16.19
N HIS A 231 -19.82 -2.01 17.39
CA HIS A 231 -20.83 -1.41 18.26
C HIS A 231 -20.34 -0.18 19.05
N SER A 232 -19.04 0.11 19.04
CA SER A 232 -18.46 1.23 19.81
C SER A 232 -18.62 2.61 19.17
N GLY A 233 -18.96 2.67 17.87
CA GLY A 233 -18.98 3.91 17.09
C GLY A 233 -17.61 4.31 16.51
N VAL A 234 -16.55 3.56 16.87
CA VAL A 234 -15.26 3.59 16.18
C VAL A 234 -15.32 2.65 14.97
N HIS A 235 -14.75 3.04 13.84
CA HIS A 235 -14.70 2.17 12.66
C HIS A 235 -13.98 0.85 12.95
N ALA A 236 -14.63 -0.26 12.64
CA ALA A 236 -14.12 -1.60 12.94
C ALA A 236 -12.75 -1.88 12.28
N THR A 237 -12.50 -1.26 11.12
CA THR A 237 -11.26 -1.39 10.35
C THR A 237 -9.99 -0.97 11.09
N ILE A 238 -10.09 0.01 12.00
CA ILE A 238 -8.96 0.48 12.80
C ILE A 238 -8.46 -0.61 13.74
N PHE A 239 -9.37 -1.42 14.28
CA PHE A 239 -8.99 -2.54 15.13
C PHE A 239 -8.21 -3.59 14.35
N GLY A 240 -8.51 -3.78 13.06
CA GLY A 240 -7.67 -4.56 12.16
C GLY A 240 -6.23 -4.04 12.13
N ALA A 241 -6.05 -2.75 11.83
CA ALA A 241 -4.72 -2.13 11.82
C ALA A 241 -3.98 -2.23 13.17
N VAL A 242 -4.68 -1.98 14.27
CA VAL A 242 -4.11 -2.08 15.63
C VAL A 242 -3.68 -3.52 15.94
N LEU A 243 -4.49 -4.52 15.61
CA LEU A 243 -4.12 -5.93 15.78
C LEU A 243 -2.90 -6.30 14.93
N GLY A 244 -2.81 -5.79 13.69
CA GLY A 244 -1.61 -5.93 12.85
C GLY A 244 -0.38 -5.34 13.52
N LEU A 245 -0.48 -4.12 14.05
CA LEU A 245 0.59 -3.43 14.80
C LEU A 245 1.05 -4.13 16.08
N MET A 246 0.13 -4.86 16.73
CA MET A 246 0.41 -5.64 17.94
C MET A 246 1.12 -6.96 17.64
N THR A 247 1.13 -7.39 16.37
CA THR A 247 1.78 -8.63 15.95
C THR A 247 3.31 -8.54 16.10
N PRO A 248 3.98 -9.59 16.62
CA PRO A 248 5.44 -9.56 16.80
C PRO A 248 6.20 -9.52 15.47
N ALA A 249 7.03 -8.48 15.27
CA ALA A 249 7.87 -8.34 14.07
C ALA A 249 9.20 -9.10 14.13
N ARG A 250 9.62 -9.53 15.32
CA ARG A 250 10.84 -10.35 15.48
C ARG A 250 10.44 -11.81 15.65
N PRO A 251 11.30 -12.76 15.23
CA PRO A 251 10.98 -14.18 15.35
C PRO A 251 10.65 -14.56 16.79
N VAL A 252 9.57 -15.32 16.97
CA VAL A 252 9.15 -15.91 18.25
C VAL A 252 9.44 -17.41 18.16
N GLU A 253 10.28 -17.93 19.04
CA GLU A 253 10.72 -19.35 18.99
C GLU A 253 11.27 -19.76 17.62
N GLY A 254 12.02 -18.86 16.96
CA GLY A 254 12.58 -19.08 15.63
C GLY A 254 11.58 -18.98 14.47
N ARG A 255 10.30 -18.69 14.74
CA ARG A 255 9.26 -18.54 13.71
C ARG A 255 9.07 -17.07 13.34
N ASP A 256 9.13 -16.78 12.05
CA ASP A 256 8.73 -15.48 11.49
C ASP A 256 7.21 -15.39 11.42
N VAL A 257 6.61 -14.75 12.45
CA VAL A 257 5.16 -14.65 12.60
C VAL A 257 4.55 -13.74 11.52
N ILE A 258 5.10 -12.53 11.34
CA ILE A 258 4.61 -11.60 10.33
C ILE A 258 4.79 -12.18 8.93
N GLY A 259 5.98 -12.67 8.57
CA GLY A 259 6.19 -13.23 7.24
C GLY A 259 5.38 -14.51 6.97
N GLY A 260 4.98 -15.25 8.01
CA GLY A 260 4.01 -16.35 7.90
C GLY A 260 2.59 -15.85 7.59
N LEU A 261 2.12 -14.85 8.31
CA LEU A 261 0.81 -14.24 8.12
C LEU A 261 0.71 -13.50 6.78
N GLU A 262 1.71 -12.70 6.42
CA GLU A 262 1.78 -11.99 5.13
C GLU A 262 1.67 -12.98 3.95
N ARG A 263 2.43 -14.07 3.95
CA ARG A 263 2.36 -15.09 2.89
C ARG A 263 0.96 -15.71 2.72
N THR A 264 0.17 -15.75 3.80
CA THR A 264 -1.17 -16.36 3.79
C THR A 264 -2.24 -15.34 3.48
N LEU A 265 -2.13 -14.12 4.02
CA LEU A 265 -3.18 -13.11 4.01
C LEU A 265 -2.99 -12.07 2.91
N HIS A 266 -1.76 -11.77 2.48
CA HIS A 266 -1.53 -10.82 1.40
C HIS A 266 -2.22 -11.25 0.10
N PRO A 267 -2.15 -12.53 -0.36
CA PRO A 267 -2.89 -12.96 -1.54
C PRO A 267 -4.41 -12.85 -1.37
N VAL A 268 -4.94 -13.19 -0.18
CA VAL A 268 -6.37 -13.06 0.11
C VAL A 268 -6.79 -11.59 0.05
N SER A 269 -5.99 -10.70 0.61
CA SER A 269 -6.23 -9.27 0.55
C SER A 269 -6.24 -8.76 -0.89
N ALA A 270 -5.15 -9.02 -1.64
CA ALA A 270 -4.93 -8.48 -2.97
C ALA A 270 -5.86 -9.07 -4.05
N PHE A 271 -6.21 -10.35 -3.96
CA PHE A 271 -6.99 -11.05 -5.00
C PHE A 271 -8.46 -11.27 -4.66
N LEU A 272 -8.86 -11.13 -3.40
CA LEU A 272 -10.25 -11.31 -2.98
C LEU A 272 -10.81 -10.05 -2.32
N VAL A 273 -10.23 -9.59 -1.22
CA VAL A 273 -10.78 -8.46 -0.44
C VAL A 273 -10.86 -7.19 -1.26
N VAL A 274 -9.74 -6.74 -1.81
CA VAL A 274 -9.66 -5.45 -2.51
C VAL A 274 -10.49 -5.45 -3.81
N PRO A 275 -10.45 -6.51 -4.66
CA PRO A 275 -11.33 -6.59 -5.82
C PRO A 275 -12.82 -6.69 -5.46
N LEU A 276 -13.18 -7.44 -4.42
CA LEU A 276 -14.57 -7.53 -3.97
C LEU A 276 -15.09 -6.20 -3.43
N PHE A 277 -14.25 -5.48 -2.68
CA PHE A 277 -14.52 -4.12 -2.25
C PHE A 277 -14.73 -3.17 -3.43
N ALA A 278 -13.86 -3.23 -4.44
CA ALA A 278 -14.03 -2.43 -5.65
C ALA A 278 -15.32 -2.79 -6.40
N LEU A 279 -15.66 -4.07 -6.48
CA LEU A 279 -16.90 -4.51 -7.12
C LEU A 279 -18.16 -3.96 -6.43
N ALA A 280 -18.15 -3.89 -5.09
CA ALA A 280 -19.25 -3.37 -4.29
C ALA A 280 -19.36 -1.84 -4.29
N ASN A 281 -18.24 -1.11 -4.39
CA ASN A 281 -18.23 0.35 -4.15
C ASN A 281 -17.91 1.20 -5.37
N ALA A 282 -17.28 0.65 -6.41
CA ALA A 282 -16.92 1.41 -7.61
C ALA A 282 -18.05 1.53 -8.64
N GLY A 283 -19.13 0.76 -8.49
CA GLY A 283 -20.28 0.80 -9.38
C GLY A 283 -21.11 2.06 -9.18
N VAL A 284 -20.79 3.11 -9.93
CA VAL A 284 -21.57 4.35 -9.96
C VAL A 284 -22.53 4.32 -11.15
N ASP A 285 -23.80 4.62 -10.90
CA ASP A 285 -24.76 4.85 -11.97
C ASP A 285 -24.43 6.18 -12.66
N VAL A 286 -23.97 6.10 -13.92
CA VAL A 286 -23.63 7.27 -14.74
C VAL A 286 -24.76 7.66 -15.70
N ARG A 287 -25.91 6.99 -15.64
CA ARG A 287 -27.08 7.27 -16.48
C ARG A 287 -27.80 8.54 -16.04
N GLY A 288 -28.72 9.00 -16.88
CA GLY A 288 -29.63 10.11 -16.51
C GLY A 288 -28.96 11.47 -16.31
N GLY A 289 -27.74 11.68 -16.82
CA GLY A 289 -27.03 12.96 -16.73
C GLY A 289 -26.19 13.15 -15.46
N LEU A 290 -26.06 12.11 -14.62
CA LEU A 290 -25.24 12.13 -13.40
C LEU A 290 -23.77 12.49 -13.67
N LEU A 291 -23.20 12.04 -14.79
CA LEU A 291 -21.85 12.47 -15.22
C LEU A 291 -21.75 13.99 -15.40
N GLY A 292 -22.71 14.60 -16.10
CA GLY A 292 -22.74 16.04 -16.31
C GLY A 292 -22.90 16.81 -15.00
N GLN A 293 -23.79 16.33 -14.13
CA GLN A 293 -24.00 16.91 -12.80
C GLN A 293 -22.75 16.77 -11.91
N ALA A 294 -22.06 15.63 -11.98
CA ALA A 294 -20.83 15.38 -11.25
C ALA A 294 -19.74 16.38 -11.63
N PHE A 295 -19.53 16.66 -12.92
CA PHE A 295 -18.54 17.68 -13.33
C PHE A 295 -18.99 19.12 -13.03
N GLY A 296 -20.27 19.36 -12.73
CA GLY A 296 -20.75 20.61 -12.13
C GLY A 296 -20.57 20.68 -10.61
N SER A 297 -20.33 19.54 -9.95
CA SER A 297 -20.21 19.46 -8.49
C SER A 297 -18.82 19.87 -8.01
N ARG A 298 -18.81 20.66 -6.93
CA ARG A 298 -17.59 21.09 -6.25
C ARG A 298 -16.83 19.91 -5.65
N VAL A 299 -17.52 18.88 -5.15
CA VAL A 299 -16.88 17.71 -4.53
C VAL A 299 -16.04 16.96 -5.55
N THR A 300 -16.56 16.74 -6.76
CA THR A 300 -15.84 16.07 -7.85
C THR A 300 -14.53 16.80 -8.16
N TRP A 301 -14.58 18.12 -8.34
CA TRP A 301 -13.38 18.93 -8.61
C TRP A 301 -12.44 19.00 -7.40
N ALA A 302 -12.96 19.05 -6.18
CA ALA A 302 -12.16 19.03 -4.96
C ALA A 302 -11.35 17.72 -4.86
N VAL A 303 -11.97 16.58 -5.19
CA VAL A 303 -11.28 15.29 -5.29
C VAL A 303 -10.24 15.30 -6.40
N ILE A 304 -10.61 15.72 -7.62
CA ILE A 304 -9.71 15.72 -8.78
C ILE A 304 -8.49 16.60 -8.53
N VAL A 305 -8.68 17.82 -8.03
CA VAL A 305 -7.58 18.74 -7.70
C VAL A 305 -6.76 18.20 -6.52
N GLY A 306 -7.40 17.64 -5.50
CA GLY A 306 -6.71 17.02 -4.37
C GLY A 306 -5.72 15.93 -4.82
N PHE A 307 -6.16 15.01 -5.68
CA PHE A 307 -5.31 13.93 -6.18
C PHE A 307 -4.32 14.36 -7.26
N LEU A 308 -4.75 15.11 -8.28
CA LEU A 308 -3.89 15.42 -9.42
C LEU A 308 -2.92 16.58 -9.18
N VAL A 309 -3.25 17.47 -8.25
CA VAL A 309 -2.42 18.64 -7.93
C VAL A 309 -1.91 18.56 -6.50
N GLY A 310 -2.80 18.28 -5.56
CA GLY A 310 -2.45 18.23 -4.13
C GLY A 310 -1.41 17.17 -3.80
N LYS A 311 -1.58 15.93 -4.26
CA LYS A 311 -0.65 14.83 -3.94
C LYS A 311 0.75 15.09 -4.52
N PRO A 312 0.91 15.44 -5.81
CA PRO A 312 2.22 15.80 -6.35
C PRO A 312 2.88 16.97 -5.62
N LEU A 313 2.14 18.07 -5.38
CA LEU A 313 2.67 19.23 -4.68
C LEU A 313 3.06 18.89 -3.24
N GLY A 314 2.22 18.13 -2.53
CA GLY A 314 2.44 17.73 -1.15
C GLY A 314 3.65 16.83 -0.98
N VAL A 315 3.72 15.74 -1.77
CA VAL A 315 4.85 14.80 -1.76
C VAL A 315 6.15 15.51 -2.12
N ALA A 316 6.15 16.36 -3.15
CA ALA A 316 7.31 17.12 -3.56
C ALA A 316 7.74 18.16 -2.50
N ALA A 317 6.79 18.91 -1.93
CA ALA A 317 7.07 19.90 -0.91
C ALA A 317 7.70 19.26 0.33
N GLY A 318 7.11 18.16 0.82
CA GLY A 318 7.63 17.41 1.96
C GLY A 318 9.04 16.86 1.71
N ALA A 319 9.24 16.16 0.59
CA ALA A 319 10.54 15.57 0.23
C ALA A 319 11.63 16.64 0.01
N PHE A 320 11.30 17.75 -0.67
CA PHE A 320 12.27 18.81 -0.95
C PHE A 320 12.60 19.65 0.29
N ALA A 321 11.64 19.85 1.21
CA ALA A 321 11.89 20.54 2.46
C ALA A 321 12.98 19.85 3.29
N VAL A 322 12.81 18.55 3.58
CA VAL A 322 13.79 17.79 4.37
C VAL A 322 15.12 17.59 3.65
N ARG A 323 15.10 17.49 2.33
CA ARG A 323 16.33 17.47 1.51
C ARG A 323 17.08 18.79 1.60
N ARG A 324 16.39 19.93 1.49
CA ARG A 324 17.01 21.26 1.57
C ARG A 324 17.58 21.55 2.96
N LEU A 325 16.94 21.02 4.00
CA LEU A 325 17.41 21.09 5.38
C LEU A 325 18.58 20.12 5.68
N GLY A 326 18.96 19.25 4.74
CA GLY A 326 20.06 18.29 4.91
C GLY A 326 19.74 17.12 5.84
N VAL A 327 18.47 16.94 6.23
CA VAL A 327 18.04 15.89 7.18
C VAL A 327 17.42 14.67 6.49
N GLY A 328 17.22 14.71 5.17
CA GLY A 328 16.75 13.59 4.37
C GLY A 328 17.50 13.47 3.03
N ALA A 329 17.63 12.25 2.53
CA ALA A 329 18.28 11.95 1.25
C ALA A 329 17.33 11.16 0.36
N LEU A 330 17.32 11.46 -0.94
CA LEU A 330 16.57 10.66 -1.91
C LEU A 330 17.20 9.28 -2.06
N PRO A 331 16.40 8.23 -2.31
CA PRO A 331 16.94 6.90 -2.55
C PRO A 331 17.90 6.87 -3.76
N PRO A 332 18.83 5.90 -3.79
CA PRO A 332 19.79 5.78 -4.88
C PRO A 332 19.13 5.75 -6.27
N GLY A 333 19.67 6.54 -7.20
CA GLY A 333 19.17 6.64 -8.57
C GLY A 333 17.93 7.52 -8.76
N VAL A 334 17.33 8.06 -7.69
CA VAL A 334 16.16 8.95 -7.79
C VAL A 334 16.60 10.39 -8.01
N ALA A 335 16.36 10.91 -9.21
CA ALA A 335 16.56 12.33 -9.50
C ALA A 335 15.45 13.18 -8.84
N PRO A 336 15.73 14.42 -8.36
CA PRO A 336 14.71 15.28 -7.75
C PRO A 336 13.43 15.44 -8.58
N ARG A 337 13.56 15.54 -9.90
CA ARG A 337 12.43 15.63 -10.84
C ARG A 337 11.49 14.41 -10.79
N MET A 338 12.00 13.22 -10.44
CA MET A 338 11.19 11.99 -10.33
C MET A 338 10.25 12.01 -9.13
N VAL A 339 10.49 12.86 -8.13
CA VAL A 339 9.58 13.01 -6.98
C VAL A 339 8.19 13.48 -7.41
N TRP A 340 8.11 14.31 -8.45
CA TRP A 340 6.82 14.71 -9.04
C TRP A 340 6.08 13.52 -9.67
N GLY A 341 6.81 12.61 -10.32
CA GLY A 341 6.26 11.37 -10.86
C GLY A 341 5.78 10.43 -9.75
N VAL A 342 6.54 10.30 -8.66
CA VAL A 342 6.12 9.57 -7.46
C VAL A 342 4.84 10.18 -6.88
N GLY A 343 4.79 11.50 -6.76
CA GLY A 343 3.60 12.19 -6.25
C GLY A 343 2.36 12.05 -7.13
N LEU A 344 2.52 11.95 -8.47
CA LEU A 344 1.42 11.62 -9.39
C LEU A 344 0.93 10.19 -9.20
N LEU A 345 1.85 9.23 -9.05
CA LEU A 345 1.48 7.84 -8.78
C LEU A 345 0.85 7.67 -7.38
N ALA A 346 1.32 8.43 -6.38
CA ALA A 346 0.69 8.52 -5.07
C ALA A 346 -0.70 9.19 -5.12
N GLY A 347 -1.01 9.92 -6.19
CA GLY A 347 -2.34 10.48 -6.45
C GLY A 347 -3.39 9.44 -6.88
N ILE A 348 -3.03 8.17 -6.99
CA ILE A 348 -3.95 7.07 -7.28
C ILE A 348 -4.59 6.66 -5.95
N GLY A 349 -5.71 7.26 -5.55
CA GLY A 349 -6.33 6.99 -4.23
C GLY A 349 -7.38 5.88 -4.18
N PHE A 350 -7.85 5.43 -5.34
CA PHE A 350 -8.94 4.47 -5.59
C PHE A 350 -9.59 3.80 -4.36
N THR A 351 -9.06 2.67 -3.83
CA THR A 351 -9.73 1.86 -2.80
C THR A 351 -9.98 2.59 -1.49
N VAL A 352 -8.92 3.10 -0.86
CA VAL A 352 -9.04 3.83 0.43
C VAL A 352 -9.83 5.13 0.24
N ALA A 353 -9.76 5.78 -0.92
CA ALA A 353 -10.56 6.97 -1.22
C ALA A 353 -12.07 6.65 -1.33
N LEU A 354 -12.43 5.53 -1.97
CA LEU A 354 -13.82 5.06 -2.02
C LEU A 354 -14.32 4.72 -0.61
N PHE A 355 -13.48 4.06 0.20
CA PHE A 355 -13.81 3.76 1.58
C PHE A 355 -14.09 5.02 2.40
N VAL A 356 -13.19 6.01 2.35
CA VAL A 356 -13.36 7.29 3.06
C VAL A 356 -14.56 8.07 2.56
N THR A 357 -14.94 7.92 1.28
CA THR A 357 -16.16 8.54 0.73
C THR A 357 -17.41 8.06 1.46
N ASP A 358 -17.52 6.75 1.70
CA ASP A 358 -18.67 6.17 2.40
C ASP A 358 -18.71 6.56 3.88
N LEU A 359 -17.55 6.80 4.49
CA LEU A 359 -17.46 7.36 5.85
C LEU A 359 -17.82 8.85 5.90
N SER A 360 -17.57 9.57 4.81
CA SER A 360 -17.71 11.03 4.76
C SER A 360 -19.15 11.47 4.47
N PHE A 361 -19.87 10.71 3.64
CA PHE A 361 -21.13 11.13 3.06
C PHE A 361 -22.25 10.11 3.29
N GLY A 362 -23.24 10.50 4.10
CA GLY A 362 -24.52 9.80 4.15
C GLY A 362 -25.46 10.16 2.99
N ASP A 363 -25.14 11.20 2.20
CA ASP A 363 -25.90 11.59 1.01
C ASP A 363 -25.39 10.81 -0.22
N PRO A 364 -26.22 9.93 -0.83
CA PRO A 364 -25.84 9.13 -1.99
C PRO A 364 -25.40 9.98 -3.20
N VAL A 365 -25.91 11.20 -3.34
CA VAL A 365 -25.58 12.09 -4.47
C VAL A 365 -24.16 12.63 -4.31
N LEU A 366 -23.81 13.13 -3.11
CA LEU A 366 -22.45 13.59 -2.83
C LEU A 366 -21.44 12.45 -2.90
N ALA A 367 -21.79 11.27 -2.38
CA ALA A 367 -20.97 10.07 -2.51
C ALA A 367 -20.76 9.71 -3.99
N GLY A 368 -21.81 9.67 -4.81
CA GLY A 368 -21.71 9.41 -6.25
C GLY A 368 -20.79 10.40 -6.98
N HIS A 369 -20.91 11.69 -6.71
CA HIS A 369 -20.03 12.73 -7.26
C HIS A 369 -18.57 12.54 -6.84
N ALA A 370 -18.31 12.23 -5.58
CA ALA A 370 -16.97 11.93 -5.07
C ALA A 370 -16.37 10.69 -5.76
N ARG A 371 -17.13 9.59 -5.89
CA ARG A 371 -16.68 8.37 -6.58
C ARG A 371 -16.31 8.63 -8.04
N ILE A 372 -17.09 9.43 -8.77
CA ILE A 372 -16.74 9.86 -10.13
C ILE A 372 -15.44 10.66 -10.14
N GLY A 373 -15.27 11.58 -9.19
CA GLY A 373 -14.03 12.33 -9.00
C GLY A 373 -12.82 11.42 -8.75
N ILE A 374 -12.96 10.42 -7.87
CA ILE A 374 -11.90 9.46 -7.51
C ILE A 374 -11.50 8.64 -8.74
N LEU A 375 -12.48 8.09 -9.46
CA LEU A 375 -12.24 7.28 -10.66
C LEU A 375 -11.54 8.09 -11.75
N THR A 376 -12.02 9.31 -12.01
CA THR A 376 -11.45 10.23 -13.00
C THR A 376 -10.02 10.62 -12.63
N ALA A 377 -9.80 11.00 -11.37
CA ALA A 377 -8.49 11.40 -10.87
C ALA A 377 -7.50 10.23 -10.89
N SER A 378 -7.92 9.04 -10.45
CA SER A 378 -7.05 7.85 -10.40
C SER A 378 -6.64 7.41 -11.82
N ALA A 379 -7.56 7.44 -12.78
CA ALA A 379 -7.25 7.15 -14.18
C ALA A 379 -6.27 8.17 -14.77
N ALA A 380 -6.51 9.46 -14.55
CA ALA A 380 -5.62 10.52 -15.01
C ALA A 380 -4.24 10.44 -14.32
N ALA A 381 -4.19 10.21 -13.02
CA ALA A 381 -2.97 10.03 -12.24
C ALA A 381 -2.14 8.84 -12.75
N ALA A 382 -2.79 7.71 -13.07
CA ALA A 382 -2.12 6.56 -13.65
C ALA A 382 -1.47 6.87 -15.01
N VAL A 383 -2.21 7.51 -15.92
CA VAL A 383 -1.68 7.90 -17.24
C VAL A 383 -0.55 8.91 -17.12
N LEU A 384 -0.78 10.00 -16.38
CA LEU A 384 0.20 11.08 -16.19
C LEU A 384 1.44 10.59 -15.45
N GLY A 385 1.26 9.73 -14.44
CA GLY A 385 2.35 9.10 -13.69
C GLY A 385 3.23 8.24 -14.60
N VAL A 386 2.65 7.36 -15.43
CA VAL A 386 3.41 6.54 -16.40
C VAL A 386 4.15 7.41 -17.41
N VAL A 387 3.48 8.42 -17.98
CA VAL A 387 4.10 9.33 -18.96
C VAL A 387 5.25 10.11 -18.32
N ALA A 388 5.06 10.66 -17.13
CA ALA A 388 6.08 11.38 -16.38
C ALA A 388 7.27 10.46 -16.08
N MET A 389 7.02 9.26 -15.54
CA MET A 389 8.10 8.32 -15.21
C MET A 389 8.89 7.89 -16.45
N ARG A 390 8.24 7.62 -17.58
CA ARG A 390 8.92 7.29 -18.85
C ARG A 390 9.72 8.47 -19.40
N ALA A 391 9.23 9.70 -19.28
CA ALA A 391 9.95 10.89 -19.73
C ALA A 391 11.19 11.16 -18.86
N LEU A 392 11.04 11.05 -17.53
CA LEU A 392 12.09 11.36 -16.56
C LEU A 392 13.17 10.26 -16.46
N ALA A 393 12.79 9.01 -16.71
CA ALA A 393 13.71 7.87 -16.80
C ALA A 393 14.65 7.96 -18.01
N ARG A 394 14.14 8.39 -19.18
CA ARG A 394 14.93 8.54 -20.41
C ARG A 394 16.07 9.56 -20.29
N GLY A 395 15.96 10.53 -19.39
CA GLY A 395 16.99 11.53 -19.16
C GLY A 395 18.03 11.17 -18.10
N SER A 396 18.01 9.96 -17.52
CA SER A 396 18.89 9.58 -16.40
C SER A 396 19.94 8.51 -16.76
N THR A 397 20.27 8.36 -18.03
CA THR A 397 21.40 7.51 -18.45
C THR A 397 22.76 8.14 -18.05
N ALA A 398 23.54 7.33 -17.30
CA ALA A 398 24.93 7.46 -16.79
C ALA A 398 25.09 8.07 -15.38
N PRO A 399 25.81 7.38 -14.45
CA PRO A 399 27.15 6.83 -14.66
C PRO A 399 27.34 5.33 -14.34
N GLY A 400 28.23 4.67 -15.10
CA GLY A 400 28.99 3.50 -14.66
C GLY A 400 28.67 2.16 -15.34
N THR A 401 29.00 2.01 -16.63
CA THR A 401 29.58 0.72 -17.04
C THR A 401 30.92 0.64 -16.31
N PRO A 402 31.23 -0.41 -15.54
CA PRO A 402 32.61 -0.63 -15.12
C PRO A 402 33.45 -0.62 -16.39
N ALA A 403 34.47 0.23 -16.47
CA ALA A 403 35.44 0.13 -17.55
C ALA A 403 35.85 -1.35 -17.65
N PRO A 404 35.90 -1.95 -18.85
CA PRO A 404 36.43 -3.30 -18.96
C PRO A 404 37.81 -3.25 -18.30
N THR A 405 37.96 -3.98 -17.19
CA THR A 405 39.23 -4.15 -16.53
C THR A 405 40.17 -4.66 -17.61
N THR A 406 41.08 -3.80 -18.06
CA THR A 406 42.20 -4.20 -18.88
C THR A 406 42.85 -5.38 -18.15
N PRO A 407 43.06 -6.53 -18.81
CA PRO A 407 43.84 -7.58 -18.21
C PRO A 407 45.20 -6.97 -17.88
N VAL A 408 45.55 -6.94 -16.60
CA VAL A 408 46.92 -6.68 -16.19
C VAL A 408 47.72 -7.84 -16.76
N GLY A 409 48.34 -7.61 -17.92
CA GLY A 409 49.32 -8.54 -18.47
C GLY A 409 50.48 -8.64 -17.47
N PRO A 410 51.01 -9.84 -17.21
CA PRO A 410 52.18 -9.97 -16.36
C PRO A 410 53.34 -9.21 -17.02
N THR A 411 53.79 -8.18 -16.32
CA THR A 411 55.01 -7.43 -16.63
C THR A 411 56.16 -8.41 -16.84
N GLY A 412 56.78 -8.34 -18.02
CA GLY A 412 57.94 -9.14 -18.37
C GLY A 412 59.13 -8.85 -17.46
N SER A 413 59.67 -9.90 -16.85
CA SER A 413 61.06 -9.97 -16.43
C SER A 413 61.92 -10.27 -17.65
N GLY A 414 62.94 -9.44 -17.88
CA GLY A 414 63.89 -9.54 -18.98
C GLY A 414 64.76 -10.82 -18.98
N PRO A 415 65.57 -11.00 -20.03
CA PRO A 415 66.13 -12.28 -20.43
C PRO A 415 67.43 -12.62 -19.69
N LEU A 416 67.54 -13.84 -19.17
CA LEU A 416 68.82 -14.46 -18.81
C LEU A 416 69.29 -15.34 -19.97
N THR A 417 70.42 -14.92 -20.53
CA THR A 417 71.24 -15.60 -21.53
C THR A 417 71.92 -16.85 -20.97
N GLY A 418 71.62 -18.01 -21.57
CA GLY A 418 72.61 -18.87 -22.25
C GLY A 418 73.59 -19.76 -21.45
N THR A 419 73.86 -20.91 -22.09
CA THR A 419 74.89 -21.95 -21.83
C THR A 419 74.54 -22.96 -20.72
N GLY A 420 74.60 -24.29 -20.88
CA GLY A 420 75.00 -25.19 -21.96
C GLY A 420 75.52 -26.51 -21.35
N GLY A 421 75.04 -27.67 -21.83
CA GLY A 421 75.73 -28.98 -21.64
C GLY A 421 74.97 -30.09 -20.86
N PRO A 422 75.25 -31.39 -21.12
CA PRO A 422 74.19 -32.38 -21.39
C PRO A 422 74.27 -33.62 -20.42
N PRO A 423 73.62 -34.79 -20.64
CA PRO A 423 72.99 -35.57 -19.55
C PRO A 423 73.77 -36.80 -19.07
N ARG A 424 73.48 -37.24 -17.85
CA ARG A 424 73.75 -38.58 -17.29
C ARG A 424 72.52 -38.96 -16.44
N GLY A 425 71.89 -40.12 -16.47
CA GLY A 425 72.33 -41.45 -16.86
C GLY A 425 72.32 -42.38 -15.62
N VAL A 426 71.24 -43.16 -15.47
CA VAL A 426 71.15 -44.52 -14.87
C VAL A 426 71.35 -44.74 -13.34
N GLY A 427 70.46 -45.57 -12.78
CA GLY A 427 70.66 -46.41 -11.56
C GLY A 427 69.66 -46.06 -10.44
N GLY A 428 68.77 -46.91 -9.94
CA GLY A 428 68.76 -48.38 -9.84
C GLY A 428 69.03 -48.82 -8.39
N THR A 429 68.06 -49.51 -7.75
CA THR A 429 68.11 -50.22 -6.43
C THR A 429 68.26 -49.32 -5.20
N GLY A 430 67.61 -49.48 -4.05
CA GLY A 430 67.05 -50.58 -3.23
C GLY A 430 66.90 -49.93 -1.83
N VAL A 431 65.89 -50.19 -1.00
CA VAL A 431 65.45 -51.40 -0.29
C VAL A 431 64.00 -51.19 0.15
#